data_AF-A0A6G3XTJ1-F1
#
_entry.id   AF-A0A6G3XTJ1-F1
#
_cell.length_a   1.000
_cell.length_b   1.000
_cell.length_c   1.000
_cell.angle_alpha   90.00
_cell.angle_beta   90.00
_cell.angle_gamma   90.00
#
_symmetry.space_group_name_H-M   'P 1'
#
loop_
_entity.id
_entity.type
_entity.pdbx_description
1 polymer ?
#
loop_
_entity_poly.entity_id
_entity_poly.type
_entity_poly.pdbx_seq_one_letter_code
_entity_poly.pdbx_strand_id
1 'polypeptide(L)' 'VLNSGGANACTGPQGFQDTHATAEKAAEVLEGHSAGEIAVASTGLIGLLLPMDKLLPGIEQAAAALSEHGGEKAAIA' A
#
# COMPACT_ATOMS: atom_id res chain seq x y z
N VAL A 1 2.56 1.78 3.95
CA VAL A 1 1.98 0.60 3.26
C VAL A 1 3.10 -0.22 2.66
N LEU A 2 3.11 -1.54 2.92
CA LEU A 2 4.03 -2.50 2.31
C LEU A 2 3.19 -3.48 1.46
N ASN A 3 3.53 -3.67 0.19
CA ASN A 3 2.91 -4.69 -0.65
C ASN A 3 3.96 -5.58 -1.34
N SER A 4 3.58 -6.83 -1.59
CA SER A 4 4.41 -7.86 -2.20
C SER A 4 3.77 -8.42 -3.48
N GLY A 5 4.58 -9.04 -4.34
CA GLY A 5 4.15 -9.63 -5.64
C GLY A 5 4.34 -8.70 -6.85
N GLY A 6 4.38 -7.38 -6.65
CA GLY A 6 4.69 -6.39 -7.69
C GLY A 6 5.56 -5.26 -7.13
N ALA A 7 6.70 -4.99 -7.77
CA ALA A 7 7.66 -4.00 -7.30
C ALA A 7 7.25 -2.55 -7.60
N ASN A 8 6.27 -2.34 -8.49
CA ASN A 8 5.92 -1.03 -9.04
C ASN A 8 7.14 -0.24 -9.56
N ALA A 9 8.10 -0.95 -10.14
CA ALA A 9 9.29 -0.37 -10.73
C ALA A 9 9.19 -0.41 -12.27
N CYS A 10 9.67 0.64 -12.93
CA CYS A 10 9.59 0.80 -14.39
C CYS A 10 8.15 0.81 -14.95
N THR A 11 7.18 1.28 -14.16
CA THR A 11 5.74 1.34 -14.48
C THR A 11 5.26 2.72 -14.97
N GLY A 12 6.18 3.69 -15.08
CA GLY A 12 5.90 5.01 -15.65
C GLY A 12 4.90 5.84 -14.84
N PRO A 13 4.20 6.80 -15.49
CA PRO A 13 3.26 7.69 -14.82
C PRO A 13 2.12 6.96 -14.11
N GLN A 14 1.64 5.83 -14.65
CA GLN A 14 0.58 5.06 -13.99
C GLN A 14 1.05 4.51 -12.64
N GLY A 15 2.24 3.90 -12.58
CA GLY A 15 2.78 3.41 -11.31
C GLY A 15 3.03 4.50 -10.27
N PHE A 16 3.34 5.73 -10.72
CA PHE A 16 3.40 6.89 -9.84
C PHE A 16 2.02 7.24 -9.27
N GLN A 17 0.98 7.28 -10.11
CA GLN A 17 -0.40 7.52 -9.65
C GLN A 17 -0.90 6.40 -8.72
N ASP A 18 -0.55 5.14 -8.99
CA ASP A 18 -0.91 4.01 -8.15
C ASP A 18 -0.29 4.13 -6.74
N THR A 19 0.96 4.62 -6.65
CA THR A 19 1.62 4.93 -5.37
C THR A 19 0.90 6.05 -4.63
N HIS A 20 0.48 7.10 -5.35
CA HIS A 20 -0.25 8.22 -4.75
C HIS A 20 -1.61 7.77 -4.21
N ALA A 21 -2.39 7.06 -5.03
CA ALA A 21 -3.70 6.52 -4.63
C ALA A 21 -3.58 5.55 -3.43
N THR A 22 -2.49 4.78 -3.36
CA THR A 22 -2.18 3.93 -2.19
C THR A 22 -1.99 4.75 -0.93
N ALA A 23 -1.20 5.83 -1.00
CA ALA A 23 -0.95 6.72 0.13
C ALA A 23 -2.22 7.48 0.56
N GLU A 24 -2.99 7.98 -0.40
CA GLU A 24 -4.26 8.67 -0.18
C GLU A 24 -5.28 7.76 0.51
N LYS A 25 -5.46 6.52 0.01
CA LYS A 25 -6.37 5.55 0.62
C LYS A 25 -5.94 5.19 2.05
N ALA A 26 -4.64 5.03 2.30
CA ALA A 26 -4.15 4.76 3.64
C ALA A 26 -4.39 5.94 4.61
N ALA A 27 -4.19 7.18 4.15
CA ALA A 27 -4.48 8.37 4.93
C ALA A 27 -5.99 8.55 5.19
N GLU A 28 -6.84 8.23 4.20
CA GLU A 28 -8.30 8.26 4.33
C GLU A 28 -8.79 7.34 5.46
N VAL A 29 -8.27 6.11 5.55
CA VAL A 29 -8.70 5.12 6.55
C VAL A 29 -8.04 5.29 7.91
N LEU A 30 -6.87 5.95 7.97
CA LEU A 30 -6.16 6.28 9.21
C LEU A 30 -6.47 7.72 9.59
N GLU A 31 -7.67 7.95 10.11
CA GLU A 31 -8.18 9.28 10.45
C GLU A 31 -7.13 10.20 11.09
N GLY A 32 -7.04 11.45 10.63
CA GLY A 32 -6.12 12.45 11.16
C GLY A 32 -4.73 12.48 10.51
N HIS A 33 -4.48 11.63 9.51
CA HIS A 33 -3.23 11.61 8.74
C HIS A 33 -3.40 12.17 7.32
N SER A 34 -2.30 12.65 6.74
CA SER A 34 -2.22 13.09 5.35
C SER A 34 -1.44 12.09 4.49
N ALA A 35 -1.73 12.05 3.19
CA ALA A 35 -1.02 11.17 2.26
C ALA A 35 0.50 11.41 2.24
N GLY A 36 0.95 12.64 2.52
CA GLY A 36 2.37 13.00 2.59
C GLY A 36 3.12 12.37 3.77
N GLU A 37 2.42 11.90 4.80
CA GLU A 37 3.00 11.19 5.95
C GLU A 37 3.08 9.67 5.73
N ILE A 38 2.47 9.17 4.65
CA ILE A 38 2.40 7.74 4.37
C ILE A 38 3.54 7.32 3.45
N ALA A 39 4.47 6.54 4.00
CA ALA A 39 5.47 5.83 3.19
C ALA A 39 4.84 4.61 2.50
N VAL A 40 5.06 4.46 1.20
CA VAL A 40 4.66 3.29 0.41
C VAL A 40 5.92 2.58 -0.10
N ALA A 41 6.02 1.28 0.13
CA ALA A 41 7.10 0.46 -0.40
C ALA A 41 6.54 -0.82 -1.05
N SER A 42 7.14 -1.18 -2.17
CA SER A 42 6.69 -2.29 -3.02
C SER A 42 7.84 -3.22 -3.34
N THR A 43 7.57 -4.53 -3.37
CA THR A 43 8.55 -5.55 -3.74
C THR A 43 7.91 -6.63 -4.62
N GLY A 44 8.68 -7.18 -5.55
CA GLY A 44 8.22 -8.22 -6.47
C GLY A 44 8.72 -8.02 -7.90
N LEU A 45 7.87 -8.38 -8.87
CA LEU A 45 8.22 -8.30 -10.29
C LEU A 45 8.29 -6.83 -10.78
N ILE A 46 9.28 -6.55 -11.62
CA ILE A 46 9.50 -5.23 -12.26
C ILE A 46 8.72 -5.16 -13.59
N GLY A 47 8.21 -3.97 -13.93
CA GLY A 47 7.52 -3.71 -15.20
C GLY A 47 6.04 -4.08 -15.24
N LEU A 48 5.47 -4.53 -14.11
CA LEU A 48 4.05 -4.84 -13.98
C LEU A 48 3.35 -3.79 -13.13
N LEU A 49 2.17 -3.35 -13.60
CA LEU A 49 1.27 -2.48 -12.83
C LEU A 49 0.72 -3.23 -11.61
N LEU A 50 0.40 -2.48 -10.56
CA LEU A 50 -0.17 -3.03 -9.35
C LEU A 50 -1.65 -3.41 -9.57
N PRO A 51 -2.14 -4.52 -8.99
CA PRO A 51 -3.55 -4.86 -9.00
C PRO A 51 -4.32 -3.97 -8.00
N MET A 52 -4.60 -2.73 -8.40
CA MET A 52 -5.19 -1.71 -7.51
C MET A 52 -6.59 -2.08 -7.01
N ASP A 53 -7.32 -2.89 -7.77
CA ASP A 53 -8.61 -3.49 -7.41
C ASP A 53 -8.51 -4.39 -6.16
N LYS A 54 -7.32 -4.97 -5.90
CA LYS A 54 -7.04 -5.77 -4.71
C LYS A 54 -6.34 -4.96 -3.62
N LEU A 55 -5.46 -4.05 -4.03
CA LEU A 55 -4.63 -3.28 -3.12
C LEU A 55 -5.45 -2.33 -2.25
N LEU A 56 -6.35 -1.54 -2.85
CA LEU A 56 -7.12 -0.54 -2.10
C LEU A 56 -8.07 -1.18 -1.07
N PRO A 57 -8.85 -2.24 -1.39
CA PRO A 57 -9.62 -2.95 -0.38
C PRO A 57 -8.75 -3.66 0.66
N GLY A 58 -7.53 -4.06 0.29
CA GLY A 58 -6.56 -4.64 1.23
C GLY A 58 -6.10 -3.64 2.29
N ILE A 59 -5.97 -2.35 1.95
CA ILE A 59 -5.66 -1.28 2.92
C ILE A 59 -6.79 -1.14 3.94
N GLU A 60 -8.04 -1.13 3.49
CA GLU A 60 -9.22 -1.04 4.37
C GLU A 60 -9.25 -2.22 5.35
N GLN A 61 -8.99 -3.44 4.86
CA GLN A 61 -8.91 -4.64 5.69
C GLN A 61 -7.74 -4.58 6.70
N ALA A 62 -6.57 -4.09 6.28
CA ALA A 62 -5.41 -3.96 7.16
C ALA A 62 -5.68 -2.92 8.27
N ALA A 63 -6.31 -1.79 7.94
CA ALA A 63 -6.69 -0.77 8.90
C ALA A 63 -7.71 -1.29 9.93
N ALA A 64 -8.69 -2.09 9.48
CA ALA A 64 -9.65 -2.73 10.38
C ALA A 64 -9.03 -3.78 11.32
N ALA A 65 -7.83 -4.29 10.98
CA ALA A 65 -7.12 -5.32 11.74
C ALA A 65 -5.95 -4.77 12.59
N LEU A 66 -5.83 -3.45 12.76
CA LEU A 66 -4.76 -2.84 13.53
C LEU A 66 -4.73 -3.36 14.98
N SER A 67 -3.52 -3.59 15.47
CA SER A 67 -3.26 -4.06 16.81
C SER A 67 -1.86 -3.67 17.24
N GLU A 68 -1.70 -3.30 18.52
CA GLU A 68 -0.39 -3.06 19.15
C GLU A 68 0.52 -4.31 19.08
N HIS A 69 -0.06 -5.50 18.90
CA HIS A 69 0.66 -6.78 18.78
C HIS A 69 0.68 -7.32 17.34
N GLY A 70 0.29 -6.53 16.34
CA GLY A 70 0.19 -6.96 14.94
C GLY A 70 1.51 -7.15 14.21
N GLY A 71 2.65 -6.84 14.83
CA GLY A 71 3.96 -6.80 14.18
C GLY A 71 4.38 -8.12 13.52
N GLU A 72 4.13 -9.26 14.16
CA GLU A 72 4.48 -10.57 13.58
C GLU A 72 3.68 -10.88 12.33
N LYS A 73 2.37 -10.56 12.32
CA LYS A 73 1.52 -10.71 11.13
C LYS A 73 2.00 -9.80 10.00
N ALA A 74 2.43 -8.57 10.30
CA ALA A 74 2.97 -7.65 9.32
C ALA A 74 4.31 -8.13 8.75
N ALA A 75 5.15 -8.83 9.54
CA ALA A 75 6.47 -9.29 9.12
C ALA A 75 6.42 -10.45 8.10
N ILE A 76 5.34 -11.24 8.08
CA ILE A 76 5.18 -12.41 7.20
C ILE A 76 4.26 -12.15 6.00
N ALA A 77 3.72 -10.94 5.87
CA ALA A 77 2.80 -10.53 4.82
C ALA A 77 3.49 -10.34 3.45
#